data_AF-A0A928XP24-F1
#
_entry.id   AF-A0A928XP24-F1
#
_cell.length_a   1.000
_cell.length_b   1.000
_cell.length_c   1.000
_cell.angle_alpha   90.00
_cell.angle_beta   90.00
_cell.angle_gamma   90.00
#
_symmetry.space_group_name_H-M   'P 1'
#
loop_
_entity.id
_entity.type
_entity.pdbx_description
1 polymer ?
#
loop_
_entity_poly.entity_id
_entity_poly.type
_entity_poly.pdbx_seq_one_letter_code
_entity_poly.pdbx_strand_id
1 'polypeptide(L)'
;MRRLSTLIALSWVALLGCQREAPPGDSSGAAPGATGSPGVIGTPTLPDELTPKPGPAPATSGAQAAVPDAGASPPAEHPGPWLVVTAPAAAVYPTRDFDQKAKLGYVRNGGKVAVKDKPVPGKSCSSGWYEVVSGGWMCANLGTTELSHPQVKFAVKQPDLSEVLPYPYARNAKNGTPLYRSVPSREQMHKYEPYLAEAKAKRAKEAKEREEKAREAEAEEKKDDDTETRAASLAPDPALSDQDGGAAPAADAGVDTSPWWQRDDAKDKLHELTLDKLKEDSDDILAQRMVTGFYIAVDKTFSWNGRTWYKSTKGLIAPADRFWQTAGAKFKGLELDGQSSKLPVGWVYGGRKTAPSFEIDLDTKKVKPAKAVEVFTAVQLTGREEEVGGFRYSETREGTWLKNIHIRVTRPGPPPKDLGPNERWVDVNLSEQTLVVYQGERPVYATLISSGKKSTIKEKDHSTPTGQWRVREKHVTTTMDGDGSAAGDLPYSIEDVPYVLYFHASYALHGAFWHKNFGIQMSHGCVNLAPLDAKWVFMNTDPPLPPGWHGAWSSADRPGSLIVVHE
;
A
#
# COMPACT_ATOMS: atom_id res chain seq x y z
N MET A 1 -4.55 62.55 -11.02
CA MET A 1 -4.60 63.84 -10.30
C MET A 1 -4.54 63.55 -8.79
N ARG A 2 -3.57 64.18 -8.10
CA ARG A 2 -3.47 64.57 -6.65
C ARG A 2 -4.06 63.61 -5.59
N ARG A 3 -3.29 62.85 -4.80
CA ARG A 3 -2.47 63.16 -3.59
C ARG A 3 -3.23 63.78 -2.39
N LEU A 4 -3.17 63.11 -1.24
CA LEU A 4 -2.69 63.57 0.10
C LEU A 4 -2.71 62.35 1.07
N SER A 5 -1.59 61.78 1.54
CA SER A 5 -0.64 62.16 2.63
C SER A 5 -0.97 61.45 3.97
N THR A 6 -0.24 60.41 4.42
CA THR A 6 1.04 60.33 5.20
C THR A 6 0.82 60.15 6.71
N LEU A 7 1.29 59.03 7.29
CA LEU A 7 2.26 58.96 8.42
C LEU A 7 2.39 57.52 8.97
N ILE A 8 3.59 56.96 8.81
CA ILE A 8 4.09 55.73 9.45
C ILE A 8 5.28 56.17 10.31
N ALA A 9 5.37 55.65 11.54
CA ALA A 9 6.59 55.65 12.34
C ALA A 9 6.94 54.20 12.70
N LEU A 10 8.08 53.74 12.16
CA LEU A 10 8.80 52.53 12.54
C LEU A 10 10.05 52.97 13.32
N SER A 11 10.38 52.28 14.42
CA SER A 11 11.68 52.38 15.08
C SER A 11 12.40 51.02 15.07
N TRP A 12 13.68 51.09 14.75
CA TRP A 12 14.71 50.05 14.58
C TRP A 12 15.18 49.40 15.91
N VAL A 13 15.38 48.08 15.96
CA VAL A 13 16.64 47.28 15.83
C VAL A 13 17.70 47.50 16.91
N ALA A 14 18.04 46.41 17.63
CA ALA A 14 19.43 46.04 17.94
C ALA A 14 19.53 44.53 18.25
N LEU A 15 20.37 43.83 17.47
CA LEU A 15 20.83 42.45 17.61
C LEU A 15 22.28 42.51 18.13
N LEU A 16 22.67 41.62 19.04
CA LEU A 16 24.07 41.23 19.25
C LEU A 16 24.18 39.90 20.03
N GLY A 17 24.87 38.94 19.43
CA GLY A 17 25.88 38.10 20.11
C GLY A 17 25.44 36.80 20.78
N CYS A 18 25.71 35.68 20.10
CA CYS A 18 25.65 34.31 20.64
C CYS A 18 26.73 34.03 21.71
N GLN A 19 26.40 33.16 22.69
CA GLN A 19 27.31 32.11 23.17
C GLN A 19 26.49 30.92 23.69
N ARG A 20 26.81 29.73 23.16
CA ARG A 20 26.27 28.41 23.56
C ARG A 20 27.09 27.88 24.72
N GLU A 21 26.41 27.35 25.74
CA GLU A 21 27.04 26.48 26.73
C GLU A 21 26.13 25.29 27.09
N ALA A 22 26.75 24.13 27.30
CA ALA A 22 26.13 22.82 27.44
C ALA A 22 25.62 22.57 28.88
N PRO A 23 24.59 21.70 29.09
CA PRO A 23 24.18 21.32 30.43
C PRO A 23 25.14 20.28 31.04
N PRO A 24 25.34 20.30 32.37
CA PRO A 24 26.42 19.60 33.05
C PRO A 24 26.16 18.11 33.25
N GLY A 25 27.24 17.34 33.18
CA GLY A 25 27.28 15.92 33.49
C GLY A 25 27.67 15.60 34.94
N ASP A 26 27.42 14.33 35.28
CA ASP A 26 27.80 13.61 36.49
C ASP A 26 29.26 13.79 36.95
N SER A 27 29.46 13.78 38.28
CA SER A 27 30.57 13.01 38.89
C SER A 27 30.49 12.90 40.41
N SER A 28 30.46 11.66 40.92
CA SER A 28 31.23 11.10 42.06
C SER A 28 30.62 9.73 42.40
N GLY A 29 31.35 8.63 42.63
CA GLY A 29 32.77 8.36 42.77
C GLY A 29 33.04 6.85 42.68
N ALA A 30 34.32 6.49 42.81
CA ALA A 30 34.97 5.26 42.37
C ALA A 30 34.60 3.94 43.12
N ALA A 31 34.88 2.83 42.44
CA ALA A 31 34.90 1.44 42.95
C ALA A 31 36.06 1.17 43.94
N PRO A 32 36.01 0.06 44.73
CA PRO A 32 36.63 -1.16 44.22
C PRO A 32 35.96 -2.50 44.63
N GLY A 33 36.18 -3.53 43.81
CA GLY A 33 36.68 -4.83 44.28
C GLY A 33 35.71 -5.91 44.79
N ALA A 34 35.60 -6.97 43.98
CA ALA A 34 35.60 -8.39 44.36
C ALA A 34 34.34 -9.07 44.96
N THR A 35 33.92 -10.12 44.23
CA THR A 35 33.44 -11.44 44.69
C THR A 35 32.16 -11.54 45.53
N GLY A 36 31.13 -12.18 44.96
CA GLY A 36 30.03 -12.81 45.71
C GLY A 36 28.74 -12.95 44.89
N SER A 37 28.28 -14.17 44.64
CA SER A 37 26.93 -14.45 44.12
C SER A 37 25.85 -14.05 45.15
N PRO A 38 24.68 -13.60 44.67
CA PRO A 38 23.40 -14.01 45.27
C PRO A 38 22.41 -14.41 44.15
N GLY A 39 21.65 -15.50 44.25
CA GLY A 39 20.55 -15.64 45.20
C GLY A 39 19.25 -15.45 44.43
N VAL A 40 18.55 -16.56 44.15
CA VAL A 40 17.24 -16.61 43.49
C VAL A 40 16.22 -15.82 44.32
N ILE A 41 15.56 -14.83 43.71
CA ILE A 41 14.40 -14.15 44.31
C ILE A 41 13.17 -14.57 43.50
N GLY A 42 12.23 -15.21 44.20
CA GLY A 42 10.99 -15.75 43.66
C GLY A 42 9.95 -14.69 43.29
N THR A 43 9.04 -15.10 42.41
CA THR A 43 7.89 -14.33 41.93
C THR A 43 6.76 -14.38 42.98
N PRO A 44 6.05 -13.27 43.28
CA PRO A 44 4.98 -13.27 44.28
C PRO A 44 3.75 -14.06 43.79
N THR A 45 3.23 -14.94 44.65
CA THR A 45 1.99 -15.69 44.46
C THR A 45 0.83 -14.96 45.14
N LEU A 46 -0.31 -14.83 44.45
CA LEU A 46 -1.55 -14.24 44.99
C LEU A 46 -2.17 -15.15 46.08
N PRO A 47 -2.84 -14.60 47.12
CA PRO A 47 -3.54 -15.38 48.14
C PRO A 47 -4.72 -16.19 47.58
N ASP A 48 -4.92 -17.39 48.13
CA ASP A 48 -5.92 -18.39 47.70
C ASP A 48 -7.39 -17.90 47.73
N GLU A 49 -7.69 -16.80 48.42
CA GLU A 49 -9.05 -16.26 48.57
C GLU A 49 -9.55 -15.49 47.32
N LEU A 50 -8.67 -15.23 46.34
CA LEU A 50 -9.01 -14.63 45.04
C LEU A 50 -9.00 -15.64 43.87
N THR A 51 -8.89 -16.94 44.16
CA THR A 51 -8.97 -17.99 43.14
C THR A 51 -10.43 -18.46 42.97
N PRO A 52 -11.05 -18.31 41.78
CA PRO A 52 -12.41 -18.80 41.56
C PRO A 52 -12.42 -20.34 41.51
N LYS A 53 -13.20 -20.98 42.39
CA LYS A 53 -13.47 -22.43 42.31
C LYS A 53 -14.40 -22.75 41.12
N PRO A 54 -14.11 -23.77 40.30
CA PRO A 54 -15.03 -24.22 39.26
C PRO A 54 -16.27 -24.92 39.85
N GLY A 55 -17.45 -24.44 39.49
CA GLY A 55 -18.74 -25.13 39.72
C GLY A 55 -18.99 -26.26 38.71
N PRO A 56 -19.94 -27.17 38.98
CA PRO A 56 -20.11 -28.40 38.20
C PRO A 56 -20.67 -28.10 36.80
N ALA A 57 -20.16 -28.84 35.81
CA ALA A 57 -20.48 -28.72 34.40
C ALA A 57 -21.94 -29.10 34.07
N PRO A 58 -22.64 -28.37 33.19
CA PRO A 58 -23.86 -28.85 32.55
C PRO A 58 -23.53 -29.77 31.36
N ALA A 59 -24.41 -30.74 31.15
CA ALA A 59 -24.34 -31.78 30.13
C ALA A 59 -24.33 -31.24 28.68
N THR A 60 -23.68 -32.00 27.82
CA THR A 60 -23.39 -31.77 26.40
C THR A 60 -24.62 -31.63 25.50
N SER A 61 -24.67 -30.54 24.73
CA SER A 61 -25.36 -30.49 23.42
C SER A 61 -24.78 -29.38 22.53
N GLY A 62 -24.42 -29.73 21.29
CA GLY A 62 -24.21 -28.78 20.19
C GLY A 62 -22.77 -28.30 20.00
N ALA A 63 -22.05 -28.93 19.07
CA ALA A 63 -20.76 -28.45 18.57
C ALA A 63 -20.95 -27.11 17.84
N GLN A 64 -20.74 -26.00 18.53
CA GLN A 64 -20.44 -24.72 17.92
C GLN A 64 -18.98 -24.77 17.45
N ALA A 65 -18.77 -24.75 16.14
CA ALA A 65 -17.46 -24.53 15.56
C ALA A 65 -16.97 -23.14 16.01
N ALA A 66 -16.01 -23.12 16.92
CA ALA A 66 -15.32 -21.91 17.32
C ALA A 66 -14.68 -21.25 16.08
N VAL A 67 -14.94 -19.96 15.92
CA VAL A 67 -14.28 -19.10 14.94
C VAL A 67 -12.79 -19.04 15.32
N PRO A 68 -11.84 -19.46 14.47
CA PRO A 68 -10.44 -19.21 14.76
C PRO A 68 -10.18 -17.70 14.66
N ASP A 69 -9.52 -17.19 15.68
CA ASP A 69 -9.03 -15.82 15.79
C ASP A 69 -8.28 -15.41 14.50
N ALA A 70 -8.65 -14.26 13.93
CA ALA A 70 -8.15 -13.75 12.64
C ALA A 70 -6.80 -13.02 12.79
N GLY A 71 -5.94 -13.53 13.65
CA GLY A 71 -4.51 -13.23 13.65
C GLY A 71 -3.79 -14.33 12.87
N ALA A 72 -2.83 -13.96 12.02
CA ALA A 72 -1.87 -14.94 11.52
C ALA A 72 -1.11 -15.51 12.72
N SER A 73 -1.63 -16.60 13.31
CA SER A 73 -0.95 -17.28 14.40
C SER A 73 0.42 -17.74 13.86
N PRO A 74 1.50 -17.56 14.63
CA PRO A 74 2.75 -18.21 14.29
C PRO A 74 2.48 -19.71 14.08
N PRO A 75 3.18 -20.37 13.14
CA PRO A 75 2.93 -21.78 12.88
C PRO A 75 3.00 -22.53 14.20
N ALA A 76 1.92 -23.22 14.58
CA ALA A 76 1.86 -24.00 15.81
C ALA A 76 3.12 -24.86 15.91
N GLU A 77 3.70 -24.98 17.12
CA GLU A 77 4.90 -25.78 17.34
C GLU A 77 4.69 -27.18 16.75
N HIS A 78 5.31 -27.44 15.61
CA HIS A 78 5.21 -28.70 14.91
C HIS A 78 6.49 -29.49 15.20
N PRO A 79 6.39 -30.64 15.89
CA PRO A 79 7.56 -31.46 16.23
C PRO A 79 8.18 -32.15 15.02
N GLY A 80 7.48 -32.20 13.88
CA GLY A 80 7.96 -32.82 12.65
C GLY A 80 8.78 -31.90 11.74
N PRO A 81 9.24 -32.42 10.58
CA PRO A 81 10.08 -31.67 9.66
C PRO A 81 9.33 -30.51 9.02
N TRP A 82 10.10 -29.48 8.67
CA TRP A 82 9.62 -28.33 7.93
C TRP A 82 10.25 -28.32 6.54
N LEU A 83 9.43 -28.12 5.51
CA LEU A 83 9.91 -27.90 4.15
C LEU A 83 9.97 -26.39 3.87
N VAL A 84 11.14 -25.89 3.52
CA VAL A 84 11.33 -24.51 3.03
C VAL A 84 11.46 -24.54 1.51
N VAL A 85 10.65 -23.75 0.82
CA VAL A 85 10.67 -23.66 -0.65
C VAL A 85 11.90 -22.86 -1.11
N THR A 86 12.73 -23.48 -1.93
CA THR A 86 13.94 -22.85 -2.51
C THR A 86 13.76 -22.50 -3.99
N ALA A 87 12.79 -23.11 -4.66
CA ALA A 87 12.32 -22.68 -5.98
C ALA A 87 11.63 -21.29 -5.89
N PRO A 88 11.36 -20.59 -7.02
CA PRO A 88 10.58 -19.35 -7.01
C PRO A 88 9.19 -19.52 -6.37
N ALA A 89 8.56 -20.67 -6.60
CA ALA A 89 7.35 -21.12 -5.92
C ALA A 89 7.22 -22.65 -6.03
N ALA A 90 6.45 -23.26 -5.13
CA ALA A 90 6.09 -24.66 -5.15
C ALA A 90 4.58 -24.81 -4.99
N ALA A 91 3.94 -25.46 -5.95
CA ALA A 91 2.51 -25.76 -5.89
C ALA A 91 2.21 -26.96 -4.97
N VAL A 92 1.03 -26.94 -4.37
CA VAL A 92 0.46 -28.00 -3.55
C VAL A 92 -0.65 -28.67 -4.34
N TYR A 93 -0.62 -30.00 -4.43
CA TYR A 93 -1.54 -30.80 -5.24
C TYR A 93 -2.34 -31.78 -4.37
N PRO A 94 -3.55 -32.19 -4.79
CA PRO A 94 -4.34 -33.19 -4.06
C PRO A 94 -3.73 -34.59 -4.17
N THR A 95 -2.98 -34.84 -5.23
CA THR A 95 -2.30 -36.11 -5.51
C THR A 95 -0.82 -35.89 -5.79
N ARG A 96 -0.02 -36.96 -5.73
CA ARG A 96 1.43 -36.97 -5.98
C ARG A 96 1.78 -36.92 -7.47
N ASP A 97 1.27 -35.89 -8.16
CA ASP A 97 1.51 -35.64 -9.58
C ASP A 97 1.34 -34.14 -9.91
N PHE A 98 1.95 -33.67 -10.99
CA PHE A 98 1.88 -32.27 -11.46
C PHE A 98 0.63 -32.02 -12.32
N ASP A 99 -0.56 -32.21 -11.74
CA ASP A 99 -1.79 -31.78 -12.41
C ASP A 99 -2.03 -30.27 -12.22
N GLN A 100 -1.68 -29.50 -13.24
CA GLN A 100 -1.86 -28.04 -13.23
C GLN A 100 -3.32 -27.59 -13.05
N LYS A 101 -4.30 -28.43 -13.40
CA LYS A 101 -5.73 -28.10 -13.28
C LYS A 101 -6.27 -28.34 -11.86
N ALA A 102 -5.54 -29.09 -11.04
CA ALA A 102 -5.99 -29.53 -9.73
C ALA A 102 -5.20 -28.91 -8.56
N LYS A 103 -4.43 -27.84 -8.78
CA LYS A 103 -3.65 -27.19 -7.70
C LYS A 103 -4.57 -26.77 -6.55
N LEU A 104 -4.17 -27.08 -5.32
CA LEU A 104 -4.85 -26.63 -4.10
C LEU A 104 -4.34 -25.26 -3.65
N GLY A 105 -3.07 -24.99 -3.86
CA GLY A 105 -2.40 -23.76 -3.43
C GLY A 105 -0.94 -23.75 -3.80
N TYR A 106 -0.20 -22.78 -3.28
CA TYR A 106 1.24 -22.70 -3.48
C TYR A 106 1.92 -21.94 -2.35
N VAL A 107 3.21 -22.21 -2.22
CA VAL A 107 4.13 -21.58 -1.28
C VAL A 107 5.21 -20.88 -2.12
N ARG A 108 5.53 -19.61 -1.82
CA ARG A 108 6.60 -18.86 -2.52
C ARG A 108 7.98 -19.22 -1.98
N ASN A 109 9.03 -18.85 -2.71
CA ASN A 109 10.40 -18.91 -2.23
C ASN A 109 10.53 -18.36 -0.81
N GLY A 110 11.22 -19.10 0.07
CA GLY A 110 11.38 -18.78 1.49
C GLY A 110 10.20 -19.16 2.37
N GLY A 111 9.06 -19.53 1.77
CA GLY A 111 7.88 -20.00 2.49
C GLY A 111 8.16 -21.36 3.13
N LYS A 112 7.64 -21.53 4.33
CA LYS A 112 7.92 -22.66 5.21
C LYS A 112 6.60 -23.35 5.57
N VAL A 113 6.52 -24.66 5.34
CA VAL A 113 5.33 -25.46 5.64
C VAL A 113 5.70 -26.72 6.42
N ALA A 114 4.83 -27.13 7.33
CA ALA A 114 4.97 -28.38 8.06
C ALA A 114 4.66 -29.55 7.13
N VAL A 115 5.54 -30.56 7.12
CA VAL A 115 5.40 -31.76 6.30
C VAL A 115 5.53 -33.02 7.16
N LYS A 116 4.94 -34.13 6.69
CA LYS A 116 5.16 -35.44 7.32
C LYS A 116 6.56 -35.97 7.02
N ASP A 117 6.97 -36.99 7.79
CA ASP A 117 8.35 -37.49 7.95
C ASP A 117 9.23 -37.50 6.69
N LYS A 118 8.98 -38.41 5.74
CA LYS A 118 9.85 -38.63 4.59
C LYS A 118 9.07 -38.51 3.29
N PRO A 119 9.72 -38.03 2.21
CA PRO A 119 9.06 -37.96 0.92
C PRO A 119 8.73 -39.38 0.44
N VAL A 120 7.52 -39.56 -0.09
CA VAL A 120 7.06 -40.83 -0.64
C VAL A 120 7.15 -40.85 -2.16
N PRO A 121 7.29 -42.02 -2.81
CA PRO A 121 7.29 -42.11 -4.27
C PRO A 121 5.99 -41.56 -4.88
N GLY A 122 6.10 -41.02 -6.09
CA GLY A 122 4.98 -40.50 -6.87
C GLY A 122 5.39 -40.24 -8.30
N LYS A 123 4.48 -39.71 -9.13
CA LYS A 123 4.78 -39.36 -10.52
C LYS A 123 5.51 -38.01 -10.55
N SER A 124 6.28 -37.77 -11.61
CA SER A 124 6.75 -36.43 -11.99
C SER A 124 7.71 -35.71 -11.02
N CYS A 125 8.06 -36.27 -9.87
CA CYS A 125 9.03 -35.72 -8.91
C CYS A 125 10.03 -36.78 -8.46
N SER A 126 11.29 -36.64 -8.87
CA SER A 126 12.34 -37.65 -8.66
C SER A 126 12.74 -37.85 -7.20
N SER A 127 12.75 -36.81 -6.38
CA SER A 127 13.04 -36.92 -4.94
C SER A 127 11.81 -37.28 -4.09
N GLY A 128 10.69 -37.65 -4.73
CA GLY A 128 9.44 -37.98 -4.07
C GLY A 128 8.63 -36.76 -3.61
N TRP A 129 7.56 -37.04 -2.88
CA TRP A 129 6.53 -36.07 -2.50
C TRP A 129 6.38 -36.00 -0.99
N TYR A 130 6.44 -34.80 -0.44
CA TYR A 130 6.08 -34.54 0.95
C TYR A 130 4.56 -34.36 1.06
N GLU A 131 3.96 -35.03 2.04
CA GLU A 131 2.59 -34.72 2.47
C GLU A 131 2.64 -33.49 3.36
N VAL A 132 1.88 -32.46 3.01
CA VAL A 132 1.78 -31.22 3.80
C VAL A 132 0.79 -31.45 4.93
N VAL A 133 1.14 -31.06 6.15
CA VAL A 133 0.27 -31.28 7.33
C VAL A 133 -1.08 -30.57 7.19
N SER A 134 -1.11 -29.41 6.54
CA SER A 134 -2.34 -28.69 6.21
C SER A 134 -3.12 -29.26 5.01
N GLY A 135 -2.65 -30.36 4.43
CA GLY A 135 -3.29 -31.10 3.33
C GLY A 135 -2.59 -30.93 1.99
N GLY A 136 -2.63 -32.01 1.19
CA GLY A 136 -2.03 -32.06 -0.14
C GLY A 136 -0.56 -32.48 -0.16
N TRP A 137 0.04 -32.40 -1.33
CA TRP A 137 1.37 -32.93 -1.65
C TRP A 137 2.23 -31.89 -2.33
N MET A 138 3.51 -31.83 -1.94
CA MET A 138 4.52 -30.96 -2.55
C MET A 138 5.72 -31.79 -3.02
N CYS A 139 6.23 -31.47 -4.21
CA CYS A 139 7.41 -32.13 -4.76
C CYS A 139 8.66 -31.74 -3.97
N ALA A 140 9.42 -32.73 -3.49
CA ALA A 140 10.62 -32.53 -2.70
C ALA A 140 11.75 -31.81 -3.46
N ASN A 141 11.76 -31.84 -4.80
CA ASN A 141 12.76 -31.12 -5.61
C ASN A 141 12.66 -29.59 -5.50
N LEU A 142 11.55 -29.06 -4.96
CA LEU A 142 11.27 -27.62 -4.94
C LEU A 142 11.62 -26.94 -3.61
N GLY A 143 12.17 -27.70 -2.65
CA GLY A 143 12.53 -27.18 -1.34
C GLY A 143 13.54 -28.07 -0.62
N THR A 144 13.85 -27.67 0.61
CA THR A 144 14.75 -28.42 1.50
C THR A 144 14.20 -28.45 2.92
N THR A 145 14.47 -29.55 3.63
CA THR A 145 14.23 -29.65 5.07
C THR A 145 15.42 -29.19 5.90
N GLU A 146 16.56 -28.88 5.27
CA GLU A 146 17.73 -28.34 5.92
C GLU A 146 17.60 -26.82 6.11
N LEU A 147 17.24 -26.41 7.33
CA LEU A 147 16.99 -24.99 7.65
C LEU A 147 18.26 -24.12 7.60
N SER A 148 19.44 -24.72 7.72
CA SER A 148 20.75 -24.06 7.59
C SER A 148 21.20 -23.84 6.14
N HIS A 149 20.49 -24.39 5.16
CA HIS A 149 20.90 -24.36 3.76
C HIS A 149 21.06 -22.91 3.24
N PRO A 150 22.10 -22.57 2.47
CA PRO A 150 22.33 -21.19 2.00
C PRO A 150 21.15 -20.58 1.25
N GLN A 151 20.44 -21.37 0.43
CA GLN A 151 19.25 -20.88 -0.28
C GLN A 151 18.10 -20.49 0.65
N VAL A 152 18.02 -21.07 1.86
CA VAL A 152 17.03 -20.68 2.88
C VAL A 152 17.43 -19.33 3.48
N LYS A 153 18.72 -19.15 3.82
CA LYS A 153 19.24 -17.89 4.38
C LYS A 153 19.04 -16.69 3.45
N PHE A 154 19.15 -16.90 2.13
CA PHE A 154 19.05 -15.83 1.14
C PHE A 154 17.70 -15.74 0.43
N ALA A 155 16.72 -16.55 0.85
CA ALA A 155 15.37 -16.53 0.31
C ALA A 155 14.70 -15.15 0.47
N VAL A 156 13.62 -14.96 -0.29
CA VAL A 156 12.76 -13.78 -0.21
C VAL A 156 12.06 -13.76 1.15
N LYS A 157 12.06 -12.60 1.81
CA LYS A 157 11.33 -12.42 3.07
C LYS A 157 9.85 -12.73 2.85
N GLN A 158 9.25 -13.51 3.75
CA GLN A 158 7.82 -13.80 3.69
C GLN A 158 7.00 -12.54 3.99
N PRO A 159 5.77 -12.43 3.43
CA PRO A 159 4.91 -11.30 3.67
C PRO A 159 4.60 -11.16 5.17
N ASP A 160 4.72 -9.94 5.69
CA ASP A 160 4.37 -9.63 7.07
C ASP A 160 2.86 -9.40 7.19
N LEU A 161 2.16 -10.46 7.57
CA LEU A 161 0.72 -10.45 7.75
C LEU A 161 0.28 -9.79 9.06
N SER A 162 1.16 -9.24 9.88
CA SER A 162 0.78 -8.46 11.08
C SER A 162 0.61 -6.97 10.75
N GLU A 163 1.36 -6.48 9.78
CA GLU A 163 1.37 -5.09 9.34
C GLU A 163 0.15 -4.71 8.47
N VAL A 164 0.01 -3.41 8.22
CA VAL A 164 -0.98 -2.86 7.26
C VAL A 164 -0.70 -3.34 5.84
N LEU A 165 0.58 -3.38 5.47
CA LEU A 165 1.06 -3.79 4.16
C LEU A 165 2.01 -4.99 4.31
N PRO A 166 1.88 -6.05 3.47
CA PRO A 166 2.73 -7.24 3.58
C PRO A 166 4.23 -7.01 3.37
N TYR A 167 4.59 -5.93 2.69
CA TYR A 167 5.96 -5.50 2.40
C TYR A 167 6.05 -3.97 2.49
N PRO A 168 7.24 -3.40 2.63
CA PRO A 168 7.45 -2.00 2.27
C PRO A 168 7.25 -1.83 0.75
N TYR A 169 6.40 -0.89 0.35
CA TYR A 169 6.17 -0.59 -1.07
C TYR A 169 6.79 0.77 -1.43
N ALA A 170 7.48 0.81 -2.57
CA ALA A 170 8.16 2.00 -3.04
C ALA A 170 7.61 2.41 -4.40
N ARG A 171 7.15 3.67 -4.52
CA ARG A 171 6.65 4.25 -5.77
C ARG A 171 7.79 4.92 -6.52
N ASN A 172 7.98 4.55 -7.78
CA ASN A 172 8.91 5.19 -8.68
C ASN A 172 8.47 6.62 -8.98
N ALA A 173 9.36 7.59 -8.82
CA ALA A 173 9.10 9.01 -9.02
C ALA A 173 9.59 9.55 -10.38
N LYS A 174 10.24 8.71 -11.20
CA LYS A 174 10.93 9.16 -12.41
C LYS A 174 10.74 8.21 -13.59
N ASN A 175 10.66 8.75 -14.79
CA ASN A 175 10.72 7.94 -16.02
C ASN A 175 12.14 7.40 -16.23
N GLY A 176 12.23 6.24 -16.89
CA GLY A 176 13.50 5.61 -17.24
C GLY A 176 14.26 5.01 -16.06
N THR A 177 13.64 4.90 -14.87
CA THR A 177 14.27 4.27 -13.70
C THR A 177 14.65 2.83 -14.05
N PRO A 178 15.94 2.44 -13.94
CA PRO A 178 16.37 1.10 -14.31
C PRO A 178 15.99 0.09 -13.22
N LEU A 179 15.54 -1.08 -13.66
CA LEU A 179 15.44 -2.29 -12.85
C LEU A 179 16.48 -3.29 -13.32
N TYR A 180 17.41 -3.65 -12.46
CA TYR A 180 18.54 -4.51 -12.77
C TYR A 180 18.30 -5.96 -12.32
N ARG A 181 18.88 -6.93 -13.03
CA ARG A 181 18.93 -8.35 -12.65
C ARG A 181 19.99 -8.64 -11.59
N SER A 182 21.05 -7.84 -11.59
CA SER A 182 22.19 -7.92 -10.69
C SER A 182 22.66 -6.53 -10.28
N VAL A 183 23.49 -6.44 -9.24
CA VAL A 183 23.97 -5.14 -8.76
C VAL A 183 24.96 -4.57 -9.79
N PRO A 184 24.71 -3.39 -10.38
CA PRO A 184 25.57 -2.86 -11.42
C PRO A 184 26.93 -2.38 -10.88
N SER A 185 27.97 -2.51 -11.70
CA SER A 185 29.26 -1.85 -11.50
C SER A 185 29.14 -0.33 -11.67
N ARG A 186 30.18 0.44 -11.29
CA ARG A 186 30.17 1.90 -11.51
C ARG A 186 30.08 2.27 -12.98
N GLU A 187 30.80 1.56 -13.83
CA GLU A 187 30.77 1.77 -15.27
C GLU A 187 29.39 1.45 -15.87
N GLN A 188 28.79 0.33 -15.45
CA GLN A 188 27.43 -0.05 -15.84
C GLN A 188 26.41 0.99 -15.38
N MET A 189 26.52 1.52 -14.16
CA MET A 189 25.66 2.62 -13.73
C MET A 189 25.78 3.84 -14.64
N HIS A 190 26.99 4.25 -15.01
CA HIS A 190 27.18 5.38 -15.93
C HIS A 190 26.62 5.10 -17.33
N LYS A 191 26.68 3.85 -17.80
CA LYS A 191 26.05 3.40 -19.05
C LYS A 191 24.52 3.51 -18.99
N TYR A 192 23.87 2.96 -17.97
CA TYR A 192 22.40 2.87 -17.91
C TYR A 192 21.72 4.13 -17.34
N GLU A 193 22.48 4.96 -16.61
CA GLU A 193 22.02 6.17 -15.91
C GLU A 193 22.91 7.38 -16.27
N PRO A 194 22.92 7.83 -17.55
CA PRO A 194 23.76 8.95 -18.01
C PRO A 194 23.50 10.25 -17.24
N TYR A 195 22.27 10.44 -16.74
CA TYR A 195 21.89 11.57 -15.88
C TYR A 195 22.71 11.68 -14.57
N LEU A 196 23.39 10.61 -14.13
CA LEU A 196 24.29 10.69 -12.99
C LEU A 196 25.52 11.54 -13.29
N ALA A 197 26.02 11.50 -14.52
CA ALA A 197 27.15 12.32 -14.95
C ALA A 197 26.76 13.80 -15.03
N GLU A 198 25.60 14.08 -15.62
CA GLU A 198 25.01 15.43 -15.69
C GLU A 198 24.77 16.02 -14.29
N ALA A 199 24.17 15.23 -13.39
CA ALA A 199 23.93 15.68 -12.02
C ALA A 199 25.23 15.97 -11.27
N LYS A 200 26.28 15.17 -11.49
CA LYS A 200 27.61 15.42 -10.91
C LYS A 200 28.22 16.72 -11.45
N ALA A 201 28.16 16.93 -12.76
CA ALA A 201 28.65 18.15 -13.40
C ALA A 201 27.89 19.39 -12.90
N LYS A 202 26.56 19.31 -12.80
CA LYS A 202 25.72 20.37 -12.25
C LYS A 202 26.07 20.71 -10.80
N ARG A 203 26.21 19.70 -9.93
CA ARG A 203 26.62 19.91 -8.53
C ARG A 203 28.01 20.54 -8.42
N ALA A 204 28.95 20.15 -9.27
CA ALA A 204 30.29 20.74 -9.30
C ALA A 204 30.24 22.22 -9.74
N LYS A 205 29.40 22.55 -10.74
CA LYS A 205 29.17 23.92 -11.18
C LYS A 205 28.55 24.77 -10.05
N GLU A 206 27.47 24.30 -9.44
CA GLU A 206 26.82 24.99 -8.32
C GLU A 206 27.74 25.16 -7.11
N ALA A 207 28.65 24.21 -6.85
CA ALA A 207 29.65 24.33 -5.80
C ALA A 207 30.66 25.45 -6.11
N LYS A 208 31.16 25.51 -7.35
CA LYS A 208 32.03 26.60 -7.81
C LYS A 208 31.35 27.96 -7.74
N GLU A 209 30.10 28.06 -8.20
CA GLU A 209 29.32 29.30 -8.11
C GLU A 209 29.08 29.73 -6.64
N ARG A 210 28.88 28.78 -5.72
CA ARG A 210 28.80 29.09 -4.27
C ARG A 210 30.13 29.58 -3.70
N GLU A 211 31.23 28.98 -4.11
CA GLU A 211 32.58 29.38 -3.69
C GLU A 211 32.96 30.76 -4.25
N GLU A 212 32.62 31.03 -5.51
CA GLU A 212 32.81 32.33 -6.16
C GLU A 212 31.98 33.42 -5.48
N LYS A 213 30.69 33.17 -5.22
CA LYS A 213 29.84 34.09 -4.45
C LYS A 213 30.35 34.35 -3.04
N ALA A 214 30.89 33.32 -2.38
CA ALA A 214 31.50 33.50 -1.05
C ALA A 214 32.75 34.39 -1.12
N ARG A 215 33.59 34.21 -2.15
CA ARG A 215 34.78 35.04 -2.38
C ARG A 215 34.45 36.48 -2.77
N GLU A 216 33.40 36.68 -3.58
CA GLU A 216 32.90 38.01 -3.93
C GLU A 216 32.35 38.73 -2.70
N ALA A 217 31.56 38.04 -1.86
CA ALA A 217 31.07 38.58 -0.60
C ALA A 217 32.23 38.96 0.36
N GLU A 218 33.24 38.11 0.49
CA GLU A 218 34.45 38.41 1.28
C GLU A 218 35.29 39.58 0.69
N ALA A 219 35.21 39.80 -0.63
CA ALA A 219 35.91 40.90 -1.30
C ALA A 219 35.14 42.23 -1.25
N GLU A 220 33.80 42.20 -1.26
CA GLU A 220 32.96 43.36 -0.99
C GLU A 220 33.07 43.80 0.48
N GLU A 221 33.06 42.85 1.42
CA GLU A 221 33.28 43.13 2.85
C GLU A 221 34.65 43.75 3.14
N LYS A 222 35.66 43.48 2.30
CA LYS A 222 36.99 44.13 2.33
C LYS A 222 37.07 45.46 1.59
N LYS A 223 36.12 45.78 0.70
CA LYS A 223 36.07 47.08 0.00
C LYS A 223 35.30 48.13 0.81
N ASP A 224 34.37 47.71 1.67
CA ASP A 224 33.70 48.60 2.62
C ASP A 224 34.62 49.08 3.78
N ASP A 225 35.81 48.47 3.95
CA ASP A 225 36.81 48.92 4.93
C ASP A 225 37.76 50.02 4.38
N ASP A 226 37.78 50.26 3.06
CA ASP A 226 38.86 51.05 2.42
C ASP A 226 38.39 52.17 1.48
N THR A 227 37.17 52.71 1.63
CA THR A 227 36.80 53.96 0.92
C THR A 227 35.77 54.85 1.64
N GLU A 228 36.14 55.45 2.78
CA GLU A 228 35.58 56.74 3.22
C GLU A 228 36.48 57.90 2.77
N THR A 229 36.18 58.55 1.64
CA THR A 229 36.12 60.03 1.43
C THR A 229 36.32 60.44 -0.05
N ARG A 230 35.21 60.81 -0.74
CA ARG A 230 34.97 62.20 -1.20
C ARG A 230 33.62 62.37 -1.90
N ALA A 231 33.13 63.59 -1.81
CA ALA A 231 31.73 64.02 -1.94
C ALA A 231 31.22 64.26 -3.38
N ALA A 232 29.90 64.05 -3.50
CA ALA A 232 28.86 64.86 -4.15
C ALA A 232 28.91 65.14 -5.67
N SER A 233 27.84 64.76 -6.40
CA SER A 233 26.77 65.67 -6.88
C SER A 233 26.01 65.16 -8.12
N LEU A 234 24.67 65.31 -8.07
CA LEU A 234 23.71 65.58 -9.16
C LEU A 234 23.30 64.48 -10.18
N ALA A 235 21.97 64.32 -10.29
CA ALA A 235 21.19 63.52 -11.27
C ALA A 235 21.21 64.17 -12.69
N PRO A 236 20.75 63.55 -13.82
CA PRO A 236 19.43 62.88 -13.96
C PRO A 236 19.38 61.62 -14.88
N ASP A 237 18.20 60.99 -14.89
CA ASP A 237 17.70 59.99 -15.86
C ASP A 237 17.82 60.49 -17.33
N PRO A 238 18.03 59.59 -18.32
CA PRO A 238 16.88 59.17 -19.12
C PRO A 238 16.91 57.74 -19.71
N ALA A 239 15.70 57.16 -19.79
CA ALA A 239 15.05 56.52 -20.95
C ALA A 239 15.69 55.33 -21.72
N LEU A 240 14.88 54.25 -21.78
CA LEU A 240 14.45 53.47 -22.96
C LEU A 240 15.48 53.03 -24.03
N SER A 241 15.58 51.71 -24.20
CA SER A 241 15.58 50.95 -25.49
C SER A 241 15.65 49.47 -25.11
N ASP A 242 14.63 48.65 -25.34
CA ASP A 242 14.12 48.06 -26.59
C ASP A 242 14.33 46.55 -26.49
N GLN A 243 13.19 45.87 -26.39
CA GLN A 243 13.06 44.44 -26.65
C GLN A 243 13.24 44.23 -28.15
N ASP A 244 14.14 43.33 -28.53
CA ASP A 244 13.93 42.46 -29.69
C ASP A 244 14.87 41.25 -29.57
N GLY A 245 14.41 40.26 -28.81
CA GLY A 245 14.95 38.90 -28.86
C GLY A 245 14.30 38.17 -30.03
N GLY A 246 14.94 38.24 -31.20
CA GLY A 246 14.49 37.58 -32.41
C GLY A 246 14.16 36.11 -32.16
N ALA A 247 12.93 35.71 -32.51
CA ALA A 247 12.56 34.32 -32.62
C ALA A 247 13.42 33.69 -33.72
N ALA A 248 14.37 32.83 -33.31
CA ALA A 248 15.02 31.92 -34.23
C ALA A 248 13.93 31.02 -34.87
N PRO A 249 13.93 30.85 -36.20
CA PRO A 249 12.94 30.00 -36.85
C PRO A 249 13.07 28.57 -36.32
N ALA A 250 11.92 27.94 -36.09
CA ALA A 250 11.81 26.54 -35.75
C ALA A 250 12.61 25.73 -36.76
N ALA A 251 13.75 25.21 -36.33
CA ALA A 251 14.51 24.25 -37.09
C ALA A 251 13.67 22.98 -37.23
N ASP A 252 13.65 22.48 -38.46
CA ASP A 252 13.03 21.24 -38.90
C ASP A 252 13.14 20.14 -37.82
N ALA A 253 12.00 19.59 -37.40
CA ALA A 253 11.94 18.54 -36.38
C ALA A 253 12.51 17.24 -36.96
N GLY A 254 13.83 17.11 -36.95
CA GLY A 254 14.49 15.82 -37.07
C GLY A 254 13.90 14.85 -36.05
N VAL A 255 13.64 13.61 -36.46
CA VAL A 255 13.14 12.57 -35.57
C VAL A 255 14.14 12.41 -34.42
N ASP A 256 13.77 12.85 -33.21
CA ASP A 256 14.57 12.63 -32.02
C ASP A 256 14.73 11.11 -31.80
N THR A 257 15.96 10.63 -31.96
CA THR A 257 16.33 9.21 -31.81
C THR A 257 16.68 8.85 -30.37
N SER A 258 16.61 9.81 -29.44
CA SER A 258 16.88 9.59 -28.03
C SER A 258 15.92 8.56 -27.44
N PRO A 259 16.37 7.74 -26.47
CA PRO A 259 15.49 6.80 -25.78
C PRO A 259 14.28 7.52 -25.17
N TRP A 260 13.12 6.87 -25.17
CA TRP A 260 11.84 7.50 -24.78
C TRP A 260 11.88 8.25 -23.44
N TRP A 261 12.73 7.81 -22.50
CA TRP A 261 12.85 8.37 -21.16
C TRP A 261 13.83 9.53 -21.03
N GLN A 262 14.59 9.85 -22.08
CA GLN A 262 15.48 11.01 -22.17
C GLN A 262 14.85 12.17 -22.96
N ARG A 263 13.78 11.91 -23.71
CA ARG A 263 13.13 12.91 -24.56
C ARG A 263 12.36 13.93 -23.71
N ASP A 264 12.28 15.17 -24.19
CA ASP A 264 11.51 16.23 -23.54
C ASP A 264 9.99 15.98 -23.63
N ASP A 265 9.53 15.34 -24.71
CA ASP A 265 8.12 14.97 -24.97
C ASP A 265 7.69 13.67 -24.27
N ALA A 266 8.58 13.03 -23.51
CA ALA A 266 8.34 11.72 -22.90
C ALA A 266 7.06 11.66 -22.07
N LYS A 267 6.73 12.74 -21.35
CA LYS A 267 5.55 12.80 -20.48
C LYS A 267 4.24 12.79 -21.26
N ASP A 268 4.23 13.41 -22.44
CA ASP A 268 3.03 13.54 -23.26
C ASP A 268 2.76 12.24 -24.03
N LYS A 269 3.79 11.43 -24.25
CA LYS A 269 3.73 10.16 -25.01
C LYS A 269 3.75 8.90 -24.15
N LEU A 270 3.62 9.00 -22.83
CA LEU A 270 3.61 7.81 -21.97
C LEU A 270 2.47 6.83 -22.28
N HIS A 271 1.36 7.33 -22.81
CA HIS A 271 0.21 6.52 -23.23
C HIS A 271 0.48 5.67 -24.48
N GLU A 272 1.57 5.93 -25.20
CA GLU A 272 2.02 5.15 -26.37
C GLU A 272 2.93 3.98 -25.95
N LEU A 273 3.37 3.93 -24.68
CA LEU A 273 4.29 2.91 -24.19
C LEU A 273 3.56 1.63 -23.77
N THR A 274 4.10 0.50 -24.19
CA THR A 274 3.71 -0.83 -23.70
C THR A 274 4.75 -1.38 -22.73
N LEU A 275 4.36 -2.32 -21.89
CA LEU A 275 5.24 -3.05 -20.97
C LEU A 275 6.38 -3.78 -21.71
N ASP A 276 6.16 -4.18 -22.96
CA ASP A 276 7.22 -4.77 -23.78
C ASP A 276 8.21 -3.72 -24.30
N LYS A 277 7.74 -2.52 -24.65
CA LYS A 277 8.63 -1.39 -24.99
C LYS A 277 9.52 -1.01 -23.81
N LEU A 278 9.08 -1.22 -22.58
CA LEU A 278 9.90 -0.99 -21.37
C LEU A 278 11.09 -1.95 -21.22
N LYS A 279 11.11 -3.06 -21.98
CA LYS A 279 12.18 -4.07 -21.98
C LYS A 279 13.09 -3.98 -23.19
N GLU A 280 12.89 -2.99 -24.07
CA GLU A 280 13.61 -2.89 -25.34
C GLU A 280 15.13 -2.80 -25.17
N ASP A 281 15.60 -2.15 -24.10
CA ASP A 281 17.03 -2.04 -23.79
C ASP A 281 17.52 -3.08 -22.77
N SER A 282 16.73 -4.13 -22.54
CA SER A 282 17.12 -5.19 -21.61
C SER A 282 18.31 -6.01 -22.12
N ASP A 283 19.17 -6.40 -21.18
CA ASP A 283 20.33 -7.27 -21.40
C ASP A 283 20.56 -8.17 -20.16
N ASP A 284 21.77 -8.71 -20.02
CA ASP A 284 22.14 -9.58 -18.90
C ASP A 284 22.11 -8.85 -17.54
N ILE A 285 22.19 -7.52 -17.54
CA ILE A 285 22.25 -6.68 -16.34
C ILE A 285 20.97 -5.87 -16.17
N LEU A 286 20.51 -5.18 -17.21
CA LEU A 286 19.28 -4.39 -17.18
C LEU A 286 18.08 -5.28 -17.51
N ALA A 287 17.10 -5.35 -16.60
CA ALA A 287 15.89 -6.12 -16.83
C ALA A 287 14.85 -5.34 -17.64
N GLN A 288 14.62 -4.07 -17.27
CA GLN A 288 13.65 -3.17 -17.89
C GLN A 288 13.78 -1.77 -17.29
N ARG A 289 13.05 -0.81 -17.87
CA ARG A 289 12.86 0.54 -17.31
C ARG A 289 11.46 0.74 -16.78
N MET A 290 11.32 1.61 -15.79
CA MET A 290 10.04 1.95 -15.18
C MET A 290 9.53 3.31 -15.64
N VAL A 291 8.21 3.39 -15.79
CA VAL A 291 7.48 4.65 -15.90
C VAL A 291 7.20 5.20 -14.50
N THR A 292 7.13 6.52 -14.37
CA THR A 292 6.74 7.19 -13.12
C THR A 292 5.40 6.64 -12.64
N GLY A 293 5.29 6.35 -11.34
CA GLY A 293 4.07 5.83 -10.73
C GLY A 293 4.01 4.32 -10.56
N PHE A 294 4.93 3.56 -11.18
CA PHE A 294 5.07 2.13 -10.94
C PHE A 294 5.52 1.85 -9.50
N TYR A 295 5.17 0.68 -8.97
CA TYR A 295 5.54 0.27 -7.61
C TYR A 295 6.36 -1.01 -7.61
N ILE A 296 7.33 -1.06 -6.69
CA ILE A 296 8.01 -2.31 -6.29
C ILE A 296 7.67 -2.65 -4.85
N ALA A 297 7.60 -3.94 -4.54
CA ALA A 297 7.59 -4.46 -3.18
C ALA A 297 9.03 -4.76 -2.76
N VAL A 298 9.50 -4.11 -1.69
CA VAL A 298 10.91 -4.15 -1.27
C VAL A 298 11.13 -5.34 -0.35
N ASP A 299 12.00 -6.26 -0.76
CA ASP A 299 12.49 -7.38 0.05
C ASP A 299 13.67 -6.92 0.94
N LYS A 300 14.68 -6.29 0.34
CA LYS A 300 15.91 -5.86 1.04
C LYS A 300 16.33 -4.46 0.62
N THR A 301 16.91 -3.74 1.57
CA THR A 301 17.59 -2.46 1.33
C THR A 301 19.07 -2.64 1.65
N PHE A 302 19.95 -2.19 0.77
CA PHE A 302 21.39 -2.32 0.96
C PHE A 302 22.17 -1.14 0.33
N SER A 303 23.41 -0.96 0.77
CA SER A 303 24.30 0.07 0.24
C SER A 303 25.36 -0.55 -0.66
N TRP A 304 25.56 0.04 -1.84
CA TRP A 304 26.60 -0.35 -2.78
C TRP A 304 27.08 0.87 -3.55
N ASN A 305 28.40 1.02 -3.70
CA ASN A 305 29.03 2.18 -4.36
C ASN A 305 28.58 3.55 -3.80
N GLY A 306 28.34 3.64 -2.49
CA GLY A 306 27.89 4.88 -1.84
C GLY A 306 26.44 5.27 -2.17
N ARG A 307 25.66 4.36 -2.76
CA ARG A 307 24.25 4.55 -3.09
C ARG A 307 23.40 3.48 -2.39
N THR A 308 22.18 3.84 -2.02
CA THR A 308 21.20 2.90 -1.45
C THR A 308 20.39 2.24 -2.57
N TRP A 309 20.14 0.95 -2.42
CA TRP A 309 19.46 0.11 -3.39
C TRP A 309 18.33 -0.66 -2.72
N TYR A 310 17.25 -0.85 -3.48
CA TYR A 310 16.20 -1.80 -3.15
C TYR A 310 16.39 -3.07 -3.97
N LYS A 311 16.27 -4.22 -3.32
CA LYS A 311 15.98 -5.49 -3.98
C LYS A 311 14.49 -5.77 -3.82
N SER A 312 13.78 -6.00 -4.91
CA SER A 312 12.35 -6.30 -4.88
C SER A 312 12.08 -7.76 -4.57
N THR A 313 10.82 -8.10 -4.27
CA THR A 313 10.38 -9.50 -4.03
C THR A 313 10.55 -10.40 -5.25
N LYS A 314 10.64 -9.81 -6.46
CA LYS A 314 10.99 -10.49 -7.71
C LYS A 314 12.50 -10.67 -7.91
N GLY A 315 13.32 -10.16 -7.00
CA GLY A 315 14.78 -10.23 -7.05
C GLY A 315 15.43 -9.15 -7.92
N LEU A 316 14.67 -8.21 -8.48
CA LEU A 316 15.21 -7.10 -9.26
C LEU A 316 15.76 -6.00 -8.34
N ILE A 317 16.74 -5.26 -8.83
CA ILE A 317 17.46 -4.23 -8.07
C ILE A 317 17.14 -2.86 -8.65
N ALA A 318 16.77 -1.91 -7.78
CA ALA A 318 16.38 -0.56 -8.15
C ALA A 318 17.12 0.48 -7.30
N PRO A 319 17.50 1.63 -7.86
CA PRO A 319 18.14 2.69 -7.10
C PRO A 319 17.15 3.40 -6.17
N ALA A 320 17.37 3.35 -4.86
CA ALA A 320 16.39 3.79 -3.87
C ALA A 320 16.07 5.30 -3.93
N ASP A 321 17.02 6.14 -4.36
CA ASP A 321 16.87 7.60 -4.54
C ASP A 321 15.84 8.00 -5.59
N ARG A 322 15.37 7.05 -6.42
CA ARG A 322 14.33 7.30 -7.43
C ARG A 322 12.92 6.99 -6.93
N PHE A 323 12.79 6.56 -5.68
CA PHE A 323 11.52 6.11 -5.11
C PHE A 323 11.18 6.84 -3.82
N TRP A 324 9.90 6.81 -3.47
CA TRP A 324 9.42 7.13 -2.13
C TRP A 324 8.51 6.02 -1.62
N GLN A 325 8.56 5.74 -0.32
CA GLN A 325 7.79 4.65 0.29
C GLN A 325 6.37 5.09 0.65
N THR A 326 5.41 4.17 0.57
CA THR A 326 4.03 4.38 1.00
C THR A 326 3.67 3.46 2.15
N ALA A 327 2.95 3.99 3.14
CA ALA A 327 2.45 3.23 4.29
C ALA A 327 1.02 2.68 4.08
N GLY A 328 0.38 3.01 2.96
CA GLY A 328 -1.02 2.65 2.70
C GLY A 328 -2.02 3.43 3.55
N ALA A 329 -3.32 3.19 3.32
CA ALA A 329 -4.38 3.75 4.14
C ALA A 329 -4.52 2.94 5.44
N LYS A 330 -4.63 3.63 6.58
CA LYS A 330 -4.96 3.02 7.88
C LYS A 330 -6.47 2.91 8.14
N PHE A 331 -7.28 3.30 7.16
CA PHE A 331 -8.73 3.11 7.23
C PHE A 331 -9.03 1.61 7.40
N LYS A 332 -9.93 1.31 8.32
CA LYS A 332 -10.50 -0.01 8.55
C LYS A 332 -12.02 0.17 8.69
N GLY A 333 -12.75 -0.73 8.08
CA GLY A 333 -14.18 -0.88 8.21
C GLY A 333 -14.62 -1.30 9.61
N LEU A 334 -15.90 -1.65 9.71
CA LEU A 334 -16.57 -1.92 10.96
C LEU A 334 -16.96 -3.39 11.04
N GLU A 335 -16.50 -4.07 12.10
CA GLU A 335 -17.01 -5.38 12.48
C GLU A 335 -18.40 -5.24 13.10
N LEU A 336 -19.33 -6.07 12.65
CA LEU A 336 -20.74 -5.98 13.01
C LEU A 336 -21.09 -7.07 14.03
N ASP A 337 -21.48 -6.65 15.23
CA ASP A 337 -21.87 -7.53 16.35
C ASP A 337 -23.38 -7.80 16.40
N GLY A 338 -24.18 -7.08 15.58
CA GLY A 338 -25.63 -7.15 15.59
C GLY A 338 -26.31 -6.39 16.74
N GLN A 339 -25.54 -5.81 17.66
CA GLN A 339 -26.00 -5.07 18.82
C GLN A 339 -25.66 -3.58 18.69
N SER A 340 -24.41 -3.22 19.01
CA SER A 340 -23.90 -1.85 18.95
C SER A 340 -23.54 -1.46 17.52
N SER A 341 -22.97 -2.40 16.77
CA SER A 341 -22.52 -2.31 15.39
C SER A 341 -23.40 -3.18 14.50
N LYS A 342 -24.47 -2.57 13.98
CA LYS A 342 -25.39 -3.19 13.02
C LYS A 342 -25.76 -2.24 11.89
N LEU A 343 -26.17 -2.80 10.75
CA LEU A 343 -26.69 -2.05 9.61
C LEU A 343 -27.98 -1.28 9.98
N PRO A 344 -28.28 -0.16 9.30
CA PRO A 344 -27.46 0.51 8.29
C PRO A 344 -26.30 1.33 8.88
N VAL A 345 -25.15 1.29 8.20
CA VAL A 345 -23.96 2.09 8.51
C VAL A 345 -23.79 3.16 7.43
N GLY A 346 -23.61 4.41 7.84
CA GLY A 346 -23.21 5.53 6.99
C GLY A 346 -21.70 5.72 7.04
N TRP A 347 -21.07 5.98 5.90
CA TRP A 347 -19.63 6.20 5.80
C TRP A 347 -19.37 7.59 5.28
N VAL A 348 -18.72 8.44 6.07
CA VAL A 348 -18.27 9.73 5.56
C VAL A 348 -17.18 9.49 4.51
N TYR A 349 -17.33 10.06 3.32
CA TYR A 349 -16.42 9.81 2.20
C TYR A 349 -16.11 11.11 1.42
N GLY A 350 -15.14 11.02 0.52
CA GLY A 350 -14.81 12.08 -0.43
C GLY A 350 -13.52 12.84 -0.12
N GLY A 351 -13.28 13.93 -0.86
CA GLY A 351 -12.02 14.67 -0.80
C GLY A 351 -11.87 15.65 0.38
N ARG A 352 -12.92 15.82 1.19
CA ARG A 352 -12.88 16.69 2.38
C ARG A 352 -12.33 15.92 3.58
N LYS A 353 -11.64 16.62 4.49
CA LYS A 353 -11.18 16.02 5.75
C LYS A 353 -12.34 15.68 6.69
N THR A 354 -13.42 16.45 6.63
CA THR A 354 -14.62 16.28 7.45
C THR A 354 -15.89 16.56 6.63
N ALA A 355 -17.00 15.97 7.07
CA ALA A 355 -18.35 16.29 6.61
C ALA A 355 -19.11 17.07 7.70
N PRO A 356 -19.82 18.15 7.35
CA PRO A 356 -20.75 18.80 8.28
C PRO A 356 -21.88 17.84 8.69
N SER A 357 -22.19 17.81 9.99
CA SER A 357 -23.42 17.24 10.54
C SER A 357 -24.36 18.36 11.00
N PHE A 358 -25.60 18.00 11.31
CA PHE A 358 -26.67 18.96 11.58
C PHE A 358 -27.60 18.47 12.69
N GLU A 359 -28.21 19.40 13.40
CA GLU A 359 -29.44 19.19 14.17
C GLU A 359 -30.61 19.66 13.30
N ILE A 360 -31.66 18.84 13.20
CA ILE A 360 -32.84 19.17 12.42
C ILE A 360 -34.03 19.18 13.37
N ASP A 361 -34.66 20.34 13.51
CA ASP A 361 -35.99 20.46 14.10
C ASP A 361 -37.00 19.98 13.06
N LEU A 362 -37.65 18.86 13.34
CA LEU A 362 -38.52 18.16 12.39
C LEU A 362 -39.86 18.87 12.17
N ASP A 363 -40.30 19.69 13.14
CA ASP A 363 -41.56 20.42 13.09
C ASP A 363 -41.41 21.71 12.30
N THR A 364 -40.34 22.47 12.61
CA THR A 364 -40.07 23.74 11.94
C THR A 364 -39.20 23.61 10.69
N LYS A 365 -38.68 22.40 10.43
CA LYS A 365 -37.72 22.09 9.36
C LYS A 365 -36.48 23.00 9.38
N LYS A 366 -36.13 23.52 10.56
CA LYS A 366 -34.93 24.35 10.76
C LYS A 366 -33.71 23.45 10.93
N VAL A 367 -32.67 23.75 10.17
CA VAL A 367 -31.39 23.02 10.18
C VAL A 367 -30.34 23.88 10.87
N LYS A 368 -29.68 23.34 11.88
CA LYS A 368 -28.56 23.98 12.58
C LYS A 368 -27.29 23.14 12.40
N PRO A 369 -26.11 23.74 12.16
CA PRO A 369 -24.87 22.99 12.12
C PRO A 369 -24.56 22.32 13.46
N ALA A 370 -24.01 21.10 13.39
CA ALA A 370 -23.50 20.36 14.53
C ALA A 370 -22.03 19.96 14.30
N LYS A 371 -21.47 19.13 15.19
CA LYS A 371 -20.05 18.74 15.14
C LYS A 371 -19.72 17.99 13.85
N ALA A 372 -18.78 18.51 13.06
CA ALA A 372 -18.33 17.85 11.84
C ALA A 372 -17.74 16.46 12.13
N VAL A 373 -17.94 15.53 11.21
CA VAL A 373 -17.51 14.13 11.30
C VAL A 373 -16.34 13.89 10.35
N GLU A 374 -15.30 13.20 10.79
CA GLU A 374 -14.11 12.95 9.97
C GLU A 374 -14.41 11.99 8.81
N VAL A 375 -13.71 12.17 7.69
CA VAL A 375 -13.77 11.23 6.57
C VAL A 375 -13.34 9.83 7.01
N PHE A 376 -13.97 8.81 6.45
CA PHE A 376 -13.84 7.40 6.82
C PHE A 376 -14.35 7.00 8.20
N THR A 377 -15.09 7.89 8.87
CA THR A 377 -15.83 7.52 10.06
C THR A 377 -17.05 6.67 9.67
N ALA A 378 -17.18 5.51 10.33
CA ALA A 378 -18.42 4.73 10.35
C ALA A 378 -19.42 5.39 11.30
N VAL A 379 -20.61 5.69 10.81
CA VAL A 379 -21.67 6.37 11.55
C VAL A 379 -22.88 5.44 11.60
N GLN A 380 -23.31 5.10 12.82
CA GLN A 380 -24.50 4.28 13.01
C GLN A 380 -25.76 5.08 12.67
N LEU A 381 -26.56 4.58 11.74
CA LEU A 381 -27.79 5.24 11.31
C LEU A 381 -29.02 4.60 11.99
N THR A 382 -30.08 5.38 12.13
CA THR A 382 -31.39 4.88 12.58
C THR A 382 -32.17 4.23 11.43
N GLY A 383 -31.82 4.57 10.19
CA GLY A 383 -32.58 4.23 8.98
C GLY A 383 -33.61 5.29 8.59
N ARG A 384 -33.82 6.31 9.43
CA ARG A 384 -34.67 7.45 9.10
C ARG A 384 -33.96 8.41 8.15
N GLU A 385 -34.65 8.77 7.09
CA GLU A 385 -34.26 9.84 6.18
C GLU A 385 -35.29 10.97 6.22
N GLU A 386 -34.84 12.22 6.06
CA GLU A 386 -35.69 13.39 5.94
C GLU A 386 -35.20 14.29 4.82
N GLU A 387 -36.13 14.92 4.11
CA GLU A 387 -35.82 15.93 3.11
C GLU A 387 -36.10 17.33 3.67
N VAL A 388 -35.07 18.17 3.69
CA VAL A 388 -35.16 19.56 4.17
C VAL A 388 -34.42 20.47 3.21
N GLY A 389 -35.10 21.48 2.68
CA GLY A 389 -34.51 22.46 1.77
C GLY A 389 -33.88 21.83 0.51
N GLY A 390 -34.49 20.78 -0.04
CA GLY A 390 -34.03 20.08 -1.24
C GLY A 390 -32.83 19.16 -1.04
N PHE A 391 -32.39 18.91 0.19
CA PHE A 391 -31.36 17.93 0.51
C PHE A 391 -31.96 16.79 1.34
N ARG A 392 -31.56 15.56 1.01
CA ARG A 392 -31.83 14.38 1.84
C ARG A 392 -30.78 14.24 2.94
N TYR A 393 -31.25 13.96 4.14
CA TYR A 393 -30.45 13.74 5.33
C TYR A 393 -30.75 12.38 5.93
N SER A 394 -29.72 11.71 6.46
CA SER A 394 -29.85 10.49 7.25
C SER A 394 -29.63 10.80 8.73
N GLU A 395 -30.51 10.30 9.58
CA GLU A 395 -30.40 10.42 11.04
C GLU A 395 -29.37 9.42 11.59
N THR A 396 -28.46 9.94 12.42
CA THR A 396 -27.49 9.15 13.16
C THR A 396 -28.10 8.72 14.50
N ARG A 397 -27.61 7.61 15.06
CA ARG A 397 -28.04 7.16 16.39
C ARG A 397 -27.60 8.10 17.53
N GLU A 398 -26.71 9.04 17.23
CA GLU A 398 -26.30 10.11 18.15
C GLU A 398 -27.25 11.32 18.11
N GLY A 399 -28.32 11.26 17.30
CA GLY A 399 -29.35 12.31 17.21
C GLY A 399 -28.99 13.46 16.26
N THR A 400 -27.84 13.39 15.58
CA THR A 400 -27.46 14.34 14.53
C THR A 400 -27.85 13.82 13.15
N TRP A 401 -27.73 14.66 12.13
CA TRP A 401 -28.12 14.39 10.75
C TRP A 401 -26.96 14.64 9.81
N LEU A 402 -26.77 13.76 8.84
CA LEU A 402 -25.77 13.90 7.79
C LEU A 402 -26.45 14.01 6.43
N LYS A 403 -26.03 14.97 5.60
CA LYS A 403 -26.50 15.03 4.20
C LYS A 403 -26.07 13.77 3.46
N ASN A 404 -26.99 13.13 2.73
CA ASN A 404 -26.70 11.90 1.99
C ASN A 404 -25.60 12.09 0.93
N ILE A 405 -25.40 13.31 0.40
CA ILE A 405 -24.30 13.60 -0.53
C ILE A 405 -22.90 13.45 0.10
N HIS A 406 -22.79 13.49 1.43
CA HIS A 406 -21.53 13.40 2.16
C HIS A 406 -21.26 12.00 2.74
N ILE A 407 -22.22 11.09 2.64
CA ILE A 407 -22.10 9.72 3.15
C ILE A 407 -22.41 8.69 2.08
N ARG A 408 -21.81 7.51 2.22
CA ARG A 408 -22.28 6.27 1.57
C ARG A 408 -23.04 5.44 2.58
N VAL A 409 -24.22 4.95 2.22
CA VAL A 409 -25.03 4.13 3.12
C VAL A 409 -24.89 2.68 2.69
N THR A 410 -24.55 1.79 3.62
CA THR A 410 -24.53 0.35 3.34
C THR A 410 -25.96 -0.15 3.07
N ARG A 411 -26.27 -0.36 1.79
CA ARG A 411 -27.56 -0.87 1.32
C ARG A 411 -27.34 -2.21 0.60
N PRO A 412 -27.16 -3.30 1.34
CA PRO A 412 -26.90 -4.60 0.74
C PRO A 412 -28.11 -5.11 -0.04
N GLY A 413 -27.84 -5.89 -1.09
CA GLY A 413 -28.86 -6.58 -1.86
C GLY A 413 -29.49 -7.76 -1.11
N PRO A 414 -30.51 -8.41 -1.70
CA PRO A 414 -31.04 -9.65 -1.14
C PRO A 414 -29.94 -10.74 -1.16
N PRO A 415 -29.92 -11.63 -0.14
CA PRO A 415 -28.97 -12.73 -0.11
C PRO A 415 -29.12 -13.65 -1.33
N PRO A 416 -28.03 -14.26 -1.83
CA PRO A 416 -28.08 -15.33 -2.82
C PRO A 416 -29.05 -16.44 -2.47
N LYS A 417 -29.64 -17.05 -3.50
CA LYS A 417 -30.41 -18.28 -3.35
C LYS A 417 -29.47 -19.44 -3.03
N ASP A 418 -29.94 -20.39 -2.22
CA ASP A 418 -29.24 -21.63 -1.88
C ASP A 418 -27.94 -21.47 -1.06
N LEU A 419 -27.85 -20.44 -0.21
CA LEU A 419 -26.76 -20.30 0.75
C LEU A 419 -26.80 -21.39 1.81
N GLY A 420 -25.64 -21.99 2.11
CA GLY A 420 -25.48 -22.79 3.31
C GLY A 420 -25.73 -21.95 4.58
N PRO A 421 -26.23 -22.54 5.68
CA PRO A 421 -26.60 -21.79 6.90
C PRO A 421 -25.50 -20.90 7.50
N ASN A 422 -24.23 -21.26 7.28
CA ASN A 422 -23.05 -20.54 7.76
C ASN A 422 -22.10 -20.14 6.63
N GLU A 423 -22.56 -20.21 5.38
CA GLU A 423 -21.73 -19.89 4.22
C GLU A 423 -21.38 -18.40 4.23
N ARG A 424 -20.09 -18.10 4.03
CA ARG A 424 -19.63 -16.72 3.93
C ARG A 424 -19.73 -16.22 2.50
N TRP A 425 -20.32 -15.06 2.34
CA TRP A 425 -20.46 -14.38 1.06
C TRP A 425 -20.27 -12.88 1.22
N VAL A 426 -20.01 -12.20 0.11
CA VAL A 426 -19.69 -10.78 0.05
C VAL A 426 -20.68 -10.08 -0.86
N ASP A 427 -21.30 -9.05 -0.32
CA ASP A 427 -22.15 -8.09 -1.03
C ASP A 427 -21.31 -6.88 -1.44
N VAL A 428 -21.40 -6.49 -2.71
CA VAL A 428 -20.69 -5.35 -3.30
C VAL A 428 -21.72 -4.46 -3.98
N ASN A 429 -21.97 -3.30 -3.38
CA ASN A 429 -22.90 -2.30 -3.91
C ASN A 429 -22.11 -1.21 -4.66
N LEU A 430 -22.34 -1.12 -5.97
CA LEU A 430 -21.64 -0.20 -6.86
C LEU A 430 -22.19 1.24 -6.81
N SER A 431 -23.48 1.48 -6.54
CA SER A 431 -24.00 2.85 -6.42
C SER A 431 -23.52 3.53 -5.15
N GLU A 432 -23.53 2.81 -4.03
CA GLU A 432 -23.10 3.29 -2.73
C GLU A 432 -21.60 3.09 -2.51
N GLN A 433 -20.88 2.37 -3.37
CA GLN A 433 -19.45 2.08 -3.19
C GLN A 433 -19.15 1.48 -1.79
N THR A 434 -19.96 0.51 -1.39
CA THR A 434 -19.82 -0.21 -0.11
C THR A 434 -19.69 -1.71 -0.32
N LEU A 435 -19.11 -2.38 0.68
CA LEU A 435 -19.01 -3.83 0.74
C LEU A 435 -19.49 -4.31 2.11
N VAL A 436 -20.27 -5.40 2.13
CA VAL A 436 -20.69 -6.08 3.35
C VAL A 436 -20.31 -7.56 3.25
N VAL A 437 -19.68 -8.10 4.29
CA VAL A 437 -19.46 -9.56 4.40
C VAL A 437 -20.53 -10.15 5.30
N TYR A 438 -21.07 -11.28 4.88
CA TYR A 438 -22.11 -12.02 5.58
C TYR A 438 -21.64 -13.41 5.98
N GLN A 439 -22.25 -13.94 7.04
CA GLN A 439 -22.26 -15.35 7.38
C GLN A 439 -23.72 -15.82 7.42
N GLY A 440 -24.13 -16.62 6.43
CA GLY A 440 -25.55 -16.86 6.17
C GLY A 440 -26.26 -15.52 5.90
N GLU A 441 -27.27 -15.20 6.70
CA GLU A 441 -28.00 -13.92 6.61
C GLU A 441 -27.44 -12.82 7.53
N ARG A 442 -26.48 -13.17 8.40
CA ARG A 442 -25.96 -12.23 9.40
C ARG A 442 -24.80 -11.41 8.83
N PRO A 443 -24.91 -10.06 8.77
CA PRO A 443 -23.78 -9.23 8.37
C PRO A 443 -22.72 -9.24 9.48
N VAL A 444 -21.46 -9.40 9.10
CA VAL A 444 -20.32 -9.52 10.03
C VAL A 444 -19.27 -8.43 9.84
N TYR A 445 -19.25 -7.78 8.68
CA TYR A 445 -18.31 -6.70 8.38
C TYR A 445 -18.88 -5.75 7.34
N ALA A 446 -18.59 -4.46 7.46
CA ALA A 446 -18.91 -3.47 6.43
C ALA A 446 -17.74 -2.50 6.20
N THR A 447 -17.54 -2.08 4.96
CA THR A 447 -16.53 -1.07 4.60
C THR A 447 -16.88 -0.33 3.31
N LEU A 448 -16.06 0.66 2.96
CA LEU A 448 -16.05 1.34 1.67
C LEU A 448 -15.17 0.62 0.64
N ILE A 449 -15.52 0.76 -0.63
CA ILE A 449 -14.74 0.27 -1.78
C ILE A 449 -14.45 1.38 -2.78
N SER A 450 -13.56 1.11 -3.74
CA SER A 450 -13.50 1.85 -5.01
C SER A 450 -13.59 0.86 -6.16
N SER A 451 -14.73 0.82 -6.84
CA SER A 451 -14.94 -0.04 -8.00
C SER A 451 -14.38 0.56 -9.29
N GLY A 452 -14.59 -0.16 -10.38
CA GLY A 452 -14.26 0.23 -11.73
C GLY A 452 -14.90 1.55 -12.15
N LYS A 453 -14.16 2.39 -12.88
CA LYS A 453 -14.68 3.66 -13.40
C LYS A 453 -15.63 3.43 -14.56
N LYS A 454 -16.84 3.96 -14.43
CA LYS A 454 -17.82 3.98 -15.52
C LYS A 454 -17.53 5.12 -16.50
N SER A 455 -17.55 4.80 -17.79
CA SER A 455 -17.37 5.77 -18.88
C SER A 455 -18.43 5.57 -19.96
N THR A 456 -18.86 6.66 -20.58
CA THR A 456 -19.70 6.60 -21.79
C THR A 456 -18.90 6.28 -23.05
N ILE A 457 -17.57 6.46 -23.00
CA ILE A 457 -16.63 6.06 -24.04
C ILE A 457 -16.20 4.63 -23.74
N LYS A 458 -16.58 3.69 -24.62
CA LYS A 458 -16.44 2.24 -24.42
C LYS A 458 -15.01 1.81 -24.15
N GLU A 459 -14.05 2.38 -24.87
CA GLU A 459 -12.62 2.03 -24.73
C GLU A 459 -12.06 2.45 -23.37
N LYS A 460 -12.68 3.44 -22.72
CA LYS A 460 -12.32 3.96 -21.39
C LYS A 460 -13.23 3.42 -20.28
N ASP A 461 -14.16 2.52 -20.63
CA ASP A 461 -15.08 1.96 -19.66
C ASP A 461 -14.41 0.81 -18.93
N HIS A 462 -14.19 1.06 -17.65
CA HIS A 462 -13.57 0.13 -16.73
C HIS A 462 -14.58 -0.35 -15.69
N SER A 463 -15.88 -0.32 -16.02
CA SER A 463 -16.95 -0.71 -15.11
C SER A 463 -16.75 -2.12 -14.54
N THR A 464 -16.98 -2.26 -13.24
CA THR A 464 -17.06 -3.57 -12.59
C THR A 464 -18.37 -4.25 -13.02
N PRO A 465 -18.35 -5.50 -13.51
CA PRO A 465 -19.56 -6.20 -13.94
C PRO A 465 -20.44 -6.56 -12.73
N THR A 466 -21.75 -6.47 -12.91
CA THR A 466 -22.74 -6.96 -11.95
C THR A 466 -23.02 -8.44 -12.17
N GLY A 467 -23.32 -9.19 -11.10
CA GLY A 467 -23.54 -10.62 -11.16
C GLY A 467 -23.17 -11.35 -9.87
N GLN A 468 -23.15 -12.68 -9.95
CA GLN A 468 -22.82 -13.56 -8.83
C GLN A 468 -21.76 -14.56 -9.26
N TRP A 469 -20.66 -14.62 -8.52
CA TRP A 469 -19.56 -15.54 -8.81
C TRP A 469 -18.97 -16.10 -7.53
N ARG A 470 -18.24 -17.21 -7.62
CA ARG A 470 -17.44 -17.74 -6.51
C ARG A 470 -16.00 -17.29 -6.65
N VAL A 471 -15.36 -17.03 -5.51
CA VAL A 471 -13.91 -16.82 -5.47
C VAL A 471 -13.21 -18.06 -6.01
N ARG A 472 -12.47 -17.91 -7.10
CA ARG A 472 -11.74 -19.00 -7.76
C ARG A 472 -10.41 -19.27 -7.07
N GLU A 473 -9.70 -18.21 -6.73
CA GLU A 473 -8.33 -18.26 -6.21
C GLU A 473 -8.01 -17.01 -5.39
N LYS A 474 -7.09 -17.18 -4.45
CA LYS A 474 -6.65 -16.14 -3.51
C LYS A 474 -5.15 -16.11 -3.41
N HIS A 475 -4.58 -14.90 -3.37
CA HIS A 475 -3.14 -14.66 -3.27
C HIS A 475 -2.87 -13.62 -2.20
N VAL A 476 -1.94 -13.91 -1.28
CA VAL A 476 -1.47 -12.94 -0.28
C VAL A 476 -0.94 -11.70 -0.96
N THR A 477 -0.18 -11.88 -2.05
CA THR A 477 0.22 -10.82 -2.97
C THR A 477 0.31 -11.36 -4.40
N THR A 478 -0.02 -10.53 -5.40
CA THR A 478 0.30 -10.78 -6.81
C THR A 478 0.60 -9.47 -7.53
N THR A 479 1.43 -9.51 -8.58
CA THR A 479 1.65 -8.30 -9.40
C THR A 479 0.44 -8.05 -10.28
N MET A 480 0.05 -6.78 -10.38
CA MET A 480 -0.92 -6.31 -11.37
C MET A 480 -0.27 -5.27 -12.27
N ASP A 481 -0.26 -5.54 -13.56
CA ASP A 481 0.30 -4.68 -14.59
C ASP A 481 -0.60 -4.66 -15.83
N GLY A 482 -0.42 -3.64 -16.67
CA GLY A 482 -1.13 -3.52 -17.93
C GLY A 482 -0.59 -2.37 -18.78
N ASP A 483 -0.77 -2.48 -20.09
CA ASP A 483 -0.32 -1.49 -21.07
C ASP A 483 -1.16 -0.19 -21.05
N GLY A 484 -2.31 -0.19 -20.37
CA GLY A 484 -3.33 0.84 -20.50
C GLY A 484 -4.18 0.57 -21.75
N SER A 485 -5.30 -0.13 -21.58
CA SER A 485 -6.11 -0.63 -22.70
C SER A 485 -6.99 0.44 -23.37
N ALA A 486 -7.01 1.66 -22.84
CA ALA A 486 -7.81 2.78 -23.33
C ALA A 486 -6.94 3.92 -23.85
N ALA A 487 -7.41 4.64 -24.87
CA ALA A 487 -6.72 5.83 -25.37
C ALA A 487 -6.54 6.88 -24.26
N GLY A 488 -5.31 7.09 -23.80
CA GLY A 488 -4.95 8.01 -22.71
C GLY A 488 -4.79 7.35 -21.34
N ASP A 489 -5.03 6.04 -21.21
CA ASP A 489 -4.54 5.29 -20.06
C ASP A 489 -3.02 5.16 -20.15
N LEU A 490 -2.36 5.28 -19.00
CA LEU A 490 -0.92 5.05 -18.91
C LEU A 490 -0.68 3.56 -18.61
N PRO A 491 0.44 2.99 -19.09
CA PRO A 491 0.87 1.70 -18.59
C PRO A 491 1.04 1.78 -17.07
N TYR A 492 0.83 0.65 -16.40
CA TYR A 492 1.02 0.54 -14.96
C TYR A 492 1.66 -0.80 -14.62
N SER A 493 2.43 -0.83 -13.54
CA SER A 493 2.89 -2.06 -12.90
C SER A 493 2.99 -1.83 -11.41
N ILE A 494 2.24 -2.63 -10.66
CA ILE A 494 2.20 -2.61 -9.21
C ILE A 494 2.62 -4.00 -8.73
N GLU A 495 3.88 -4.10 -8.28
CA GLU A 495 4.41 -5.35 -7.75
C GLU A 495 3.69 -5.72 -6.46
N ASP A 496 3.33 -7.01 -6.34
CA ASP A 496 2.79 -7.63 -5.12
C ASP A 496 1.59 -6.90 -4.48
N VAL A 497 0.60 -6.50 -5.29
CA VAL A 497 -0.73 -6.06 -4.81
C VAL A 497 -1.28 -7.04 -3.77
N PRO A 498 -1.63 -6.56 -2.56
CA PRO A 498 -1.94 -7.45 -1.45
C PRO A 498 -3.40 -7.93 -1.42
N TYR A 499 -3.58 -9.11 -0.84
CA TYR A 499 -4.86 -9.71 -0.46
C TYR A 499 -5.85 -9.81 -1.62
N VAL A 500 -5.46 -10.55 -2.66
CA VAL A 500 -6.19 -10.61 -3.92
C VAL A 500 -7.13 -11.81 -3.93
N LEU A 501 -8.41 -11.59 -4.28
CA LEU A 501 -9.44 -12.60 -4.45
C LEU A 501 -10.04 -12.49 -5.87
N TYR A 502 -9.67 -13.39 -6.78
CA TYR A 502 -10.25 -13.40 -8.12
C TYR A 502 -11.60 -14.13 -8.11
N PHE A 503 -12.63 -13.52 -8.66
CA PHE A 503 -14.00 -14.07 -8.68
C PHE A 503 -14.57 -14.21 -10.09
N HIS A 504 -14.18 -13.35 -11.04
CA HIS A 504 -14.66 -13.41 -12.41
C HIS A 504 -13.55 -13.00 -13.39
N ALA A 505 -13.13 -13.89 -14.29
CA ALA A 505 -12.00 -13.62 -15.19
C ALA A 505 -10.78 -13.03 -14.44
N SER A 506 -10.39 -11.79 -14.75
CA SER A 506 -9.35 -10.99 -14.09
C SER A 506 -9.88 -10.01 -13.02
N TYR A 507 -11.20 -9.92 -12.82
CA TYR A 507 -11.80 -9.09 -11.78
C TYR A 507 -11.57 -9.71 -10.40
N ALA A 508 -11.07 -8.87 -9.49
CA ALA A 508 -10.72 -9.26 -8.13
C ALA A 508 -11.14 -8.22 -7.09
N LEU A 509 -11.32 -8.67 -5.86
CA LEU A 509 -11.22 -7.82 -4.68
C LEU A 509 -9.75 -7.80 -4.27
N HIS A 510 -9.19 -6.62 -3.96
CA HIS A 510 -7.82 -6.54 -3.44
C HIS A 510 -7.52 -5.26 -2.66
N GLY A 511 -6.42 -5.26 -1.92
CA GLY A 511 -5.92 -4.09 -1.22
C GLY A 511 -5.29 -3.08 -2.18
N ALA A 512 -5.76 -1.83 -2.15
CA ALA A 512 -5.21 -0.72 -2.91
C ALA A 512 -4.46 0.24 -1.98
N PHE A 513 -3.14 0.15 -1.97
CA PHE A 513 -2.28 0.97 -1.12
C PHE A 513 -1.81 2.27 -1.79
N TRP A 514 -2.04 2.41 -3.10
CA TRP A 514 -1.59 3.55 -3.91
C TRP A 514 -2.54 4.75 -3.90
N HIS A 515 -3.76 4.59 -3.39
CA HIS A 515 -4.75 5.67 -3.28
C HIS A 515 -5.59 5.57 -2.01
N LYS A 516 -6.41 6.60 -1.77
CA LYS A 516 -7.33 6.67 -0.62
C LYS A 516 -8.76 7.04 -1.04
N ASN A 517 -9.19 6.74 -2.27
CA ASN A 517 -10.48 7.21 -2.78
C ASN A 517 -11.67 6.28 -2.46
N PHE A 518 -11.64 5.59 -1.31
CA PHE A 518 -12.72 4.67 -0.92
C PHE A 518 -14.05 5.43 -0.78
N GLY A 519 -15.12 4.87 -1.35
CA GLY A 519 -16.43 5.54 -1.55
C GLY A 519 -16.58 6.23 -2.93
N ILE A 520 -15.54 6.19 -3.77
CA ILE A 520 -15.50 6.76 -5.12
C ILE A 520 -14.90 5.74 -6.09
N GLN A 521 -15.50 5.60 -7.28
CA GLN A 521 -14.97 4.77 -8.37
C GLN A 521 -13.56 5.21 -8.78
N MET A 522 -12.64 4.26 -8.93
CA MET A 522 -11.25 4.57 -9.27
C MET A 522 -10.53 3.53 -10.12
N SER A 523 -10.90 2.26 -10.04
CA SER A 523 -10.10 1.16 -10.57
C SER A 523 -10.32 0.92 -12.07
N HIS A 524 -9.53 -0.01 -12.61
CA HIS A 524 -9.66 -0.60 -13.95
C HIS A 524 -10.55 -1.86 -13.97
N GLY A 525 -11.58 -1.89 -13.11
CA GLY A 525 -12.56 -2.99 -13.03
C GLY A 525 -12.57 -3.72 -11.70
N CYS A 526 -11.41 -3.94 -11.08
CA CYS A 526 -11.32 -4.56 -9.75
C CYS A 526 -12.08 -3.78 -8.66
N VAL A 527 -12.39 -4.44 -7.56
CA VAL A 527 -12.98 -3.81 -6.37
C VAL A 527 -11.86 -3.52 -5.37
N ASN A 528 -11.45 -2.25 -5.30
CA ASN A 528 -10.34 -1.84 -4.44
C ASN A 528 -10.84 -1.63 -3.01
N LEU A 529 -10.10 -2.20 -2.05
CA LEU A 529 -10.32 -2.08 -0.61
C LEU A 529 -9.13 -1.39 0.05
N ALA A 530 -9.34 -0.78 1.22
CA ALA A 530 -8.20 -0.37 2.03
C ALA A 530 -7.40 -1.62 2.46
N PRO A 531 -6.07 -1.53 2.65
CA PRO A 531 -5.27 -2.72 2.92
C PRO A 531 -5.73 -3.54 4.13
N LEU A 532 -6.18 -2.89 5.21
CA LEU A 532 -6.71 -3.56 6.40
C LEU A 532 -8.05 -4.25 6.13
N ASP A 533 -8.91 -3.65 5.29
CA ASP A 533 -10.18 -4.26 4.88
C ASP A 533 -9.98 -5.44 3.95
N ALA A 534 -9.09 -5.29 2.95
CA ALA A 534 -8.74 -6.36 2.04
C ALA A 534 -8.18 -7.56 2.81
N LYS A 535 -7.31 -7.32 3.79
CA LYS A 535 -6.80 -8.35 4.70
C LYS A 535 -7.93 -9.02 5.46
N TRP A 536 -8.84 -8.25 6.05
CA TRP A 536 -9.96 -8.80 6.81
C TRP A 536 -10.81 -9.70 5.91
N VAL A 537 -11.28 -9.20 4.76
CA VAL A 537 -12.09 -9.96 3.79
C VAL A 537 -11.34 -11.20 3.30
N PHE A 538 -10.04 -11.06 3.01
CA PHE A 538 -9.20 -12.16 2.59
C PHE A 538 -9.07 -13.24 3.67
N MET A 539 -8.86 -12.91 4.94
CA MET A 539 -8.77 -13.95 5.98
C MET A 539 -10.14 -14.55 6.31
N ASN A 540 -11.22 -13.83 6.00
CA ASN A 540 -12.58 -14.17 6.39
C ASN A 540 -13.45 -14.73 5.25
N THR A 541 -12.86 -15.22 4.17
CA THR A 541 -13.57 -15.82 3.02
C THR A 541 -12.89 -17.10 2.56
N ASP A 542 -13.62 -17.92 1.82
CA ASP A 542 -13.12 -19.16 1.22
C ASP A 542 -12.54 -18.92 -0.19
N PRO A 543 -11.56 -19.72 -0.65
CA PRO A 543 -10.90 -20.80 0.09
C PRO A 543 -10.04 -20.28 1.27
N PRO A 544 -9.91 -21.06 2.35
CA PRO A 544 -9.05 -20.70 3.46
C PRO A 544 -7.59 -20.76 3.01
N LEU A 545 -6.74 -19.89 3.56
CA LEU A 545 -5.30 -19.91 3.31
C LEU A 545 -4.60 -20.66 4.45
N PRO A 546 -4.04 -21.86 4.22
CA PRO A 546 -3.31 -22.56 5.26
C PRO A 546 -2.03 -21.82 5.68
N PRO A 547 -1.55 -21.99 6.93
CA PRO A 547 -0.31 -21.37 7.38
C PRO A 547 0.88 -21.69 6.46
N GLY A 548 1.65 -20.65 6.14
CA GLY A 548 2.82 -20.74 5.27
C GLY A 548 2.51 -20.76 3.77
N TRP A 549 1.24 -20.86 3.36
CA TRP A 549 0.85 -20.77 1.95
C TRP A 549 0.81 -19.30 1.51
N HIS A 550 1.12 -19.06 0.24
CA HIS A 550 1.00 -17.73 -0.37
C HIS A 550 -0.27 -17.58 -1.20
N GLY A 551 -0.85 -18.69 -1.66
CA GLY A 551 -2.16 -18.66 -2.30
C GLY A 551 -2.86 -20.01 -2.29
N ALA A 552 -4.17 -19.97 -2.54
CA ALA A 552 -5.07 -21.10 -2.50
C ALA A 552 -6.09 -21.03 -3.65
N TRP A 553 -6.44 -22.18 -4.19
CA TRP A 553 -7.48 -22.34 -5.21
C TRP A 553 -8.71 -23.02 -4.61
N SER A 554 -9.87 -22.59 -5.09
CA SER A 554 -11.13 -23.30 -4.84
C SER A 554 -11.13 -24.65 -5.55
N SER A 555 -11.98 -25.55 -5.08
CA SER A 555 -12.17 -26.89 -5.64
C SER A 555 -13.65 -27.26 -5.61
N ALA A 556 -14.03 -28.36 -6.26
CA ALA A 556 -15.41 -28.86 -6.23
C ALA A 556 -15.89 -29.13 -4.78
N ASP A 557 -15.02 -29.70 -3.94
CA ASP A 557 -15.33 -30.04 -2.54
C ASP A 557 -15.25 -28.84 -1.59
N ARG A 558 -14.53 -27.79 -1.99
CA ARG A 558 -14.36 -26.54 -1.24
C ARG A 558 -14.56 -25.36 -2.20
N PRO A 559 -15.81 -25.05 -2.54
CA PRO A 559 -16.11 -23.88 -3.36
C PRO A 559 -15.70 -22.63 -2.60
N GLY A 560 -15.15 -21.63 -3.31
CA GLY A 560 -14.85 -20.34 -2.69
C GLY A 560 -16.11 -19.56 -2.35
N SER A 561 -15.98 -18.54 -1.49
CA SER A 561 -17.08 -17.67 -1.08
C SER A 561 -17.78 -17.02 -2.27
N LEU A 562 -19.08 -16.82 -2.17
CA LEU A 562 -19.84 -16.06 -3.16
C LEU A 562 -19.52 -14.56 -3.07
N ILE A 563 -19.39 -13.93 -4.22
CA ILE A 563 -19.30 -12.48 -4.41
C ILE A 563 -20.52 -12.07 -5.24
N VAL A 564 -21.35 -11.19 -4.68
CA VAL A 564 -22.53 -10.61 -5.31
C VAL A 564 -22.23 -9.16 -5.59
N VAL A 565 -22.21 -8.80 -6.87
CA VAL A 565 -22.00 -7.43 -7.32
C VAL A 565 -23.30 -6.89 -7.90
N HIS A 566 -23.79 -5.78 -7.37
CA HIS A 566 -25.03 -5.16 -7.82
C HIS A 566 -24.93 -3.63 -7.78
N GLU A 567 -25.94 -2.96 -8.33
CA GLU A 567 -26.06 -1.50 -8.28
C GLU A 567 -26.58 -1.01 -6.94
#